data_AF-A0A497I4W6-F1
#
_entry.id   AF-A0A497I4W6-F1
#
_cell.length_a   1.000
_cell.length_b   1.000
_cell.length_c   1.000
_cell.angle_alpha   90.00
_cell.angle_beta   90.00
_cell.angle_gamma   90.00
#
_symmetry.space_group_name_H-M   'P 1'
#
loop_
_entity.id
_entity.type
_entity.pdbx_description
1 polymer ?
#
loop_
_entity_poly.entity_id
_entity_poly.type
_entity_poly.pdbx_seq_one_letter_code
_entity_poly.pdbx_strand_id
1 'polypeptide(L)'
;MKIEVLKEDKDELKLKIYGEDHTLMNMLREKLAEKADFVAYRKEHPLDDFVVFLVRVKKGSPRTVIKKAIKELIREWEALKL
;
A
#
# COMPACT_ATOMS: atom_id res chain seq x y z
N MET A 1 4.39 3.29 -13.32
CA MET A 1 3.69 3.72 -12.10
C MET A 1 4.15 5.11 -11.68
N LYS A 2 3.22 6.02 -11.39
CA LYS A 2 3.47 7.33 -10.75
C LYS A 2 2.80 7.33 -9.38
N ILE A 3 3.43 7.91 -8.37
CA ILE A 3 2.88 8.00 -7.01
C ILE A 3 2.85 9.46 -6.57
N GLU A 4 1.74 9.88 -6.00
CA GLU A 4 1.52 11.20 -5.43
C GLU A 4 1.12 11.05 -3.95
N VAL A 5 1.74 11.83 -3.07
CA VAL A 5 1.41 11.85 -1.65
C VAL A 5 0.25 12.82 -1.45
N LEU A 6 -0.92 12.30 -1.10
CA LEU A 6 -2.11 13.11 -0.83
C LEU A 6 -2.13 13.62 0.61
N LYS A 7 -1.58 12.84 1.55
CA LYS A 7 -1.50 13.18 2.97
C LYS A 7 -0.38 12.39 3.63
N GLU A 8 0.41 13.04 4.47
CA GLU A 8 1.44 12.40 5.27
C GLU A 8 1.49 13.03 6.66
N ASP A 9 1.07 12.25 7.65
CA ASP A 9 1.14 12.58 9.07
C ASP A 9 2.07 11.58 9.79
N LYS A 10 2.21 11.74 11.11
CA LYS A 10 3.06 10.86 11.93
C LYS A 10 2.69 9.38 11.84
N ASP A 11 1.38 9.09 11.75
CA ASP A 11 0.79 7.76 11.86
C ASP A 11 -0.09 7.39 10.66
N GLU A 12 -0.30 8.30 9.71
CA GLU A 12 -1.14 8.10 8.53
C GLU A 12 -0.43 8.50 7.24
N LEU A 13 -0.56 7.68 6.19
CA LEU A 13 -0.09 7.99 4.84
C LEU A 13 -1.18 7.68 3.83
N LYS A 14 -1.52 8.66 3.00
CA LYS A 14 -2.45 8.54 1.89
C LYS A 14 -1.74 8.80 0.57
N LEU A 15 -1.81 7.86 -0.34
CA LEU A 15 -1.15 7.88 -1.64
C LEU A 15 -2.17 7.81 -2.77
N LYS A 16 -1.92 8.51 -3.86
CA LYS A 16 -2.57 8.31 -5.14
C LYS A 16 -1.57 7.61 -6.07
N ILE A 17 -1.93 6.42 -6.54
CA ILE A 17 -1.04 5.55 -7.32
C ILE A 17 -1.67 5.39 -8.71
N TYR A 18 -0.96 5.85 -9.73
CA TYR A 18 -1.39 5.82 -11.13
C TYR A 18 -0.81 4.61 -11.86
N GLY A 19 -1.62 4.02 -12.74
CA GLY A 19 -1.30 2.84 -13.56
C GLY A 19 -1.46 1.52 -12.83
N GLU A 20 -2.07 1.51 -11.64
CA GLU A 20 -2.29 0.33 -10.81
C GLU A 20 -3.76 0.22 -10.42
N ASP A 21 -4.22 -1.02 -10.21
CA ASP A 21 -5.61 -1.33 -9.88
C ASP A 21 -5.68 -2.39 -8.74
N HIS A 22 -6.77 -3.15 -8.68
CA HIS A 22 -7.08 -4.12 -7.64
C HIS A 22 -5.98 -5.15 -7.35
N THR A 23 -5.24 -5.63 -8.34
CA THR A 23 -4.26 -6.72 -8.16
C THR A 23 -3.16 -6.34 -7.17
N LEU A 24 -2.40 -5.28 -7.48
CA LEU A 24 -1.32 -4.81 -6.60
C LEU A 24 -1.89 -4.31 -5.26
N MET A 25 -3.01 -3.59 -5.30
CA MET A 25 -3.57 -2.99 -4.09
C MET A 25 -4.13 -4.02 -3.12
N ASN A 26 -4.79 -5.07 -3.60
CA ASN A 26 -5.23 -6.18 -2.74
C ASN A 26 -4.04 -6.88 -2.10
N MET A 27 -3.00 -7.20 -2.88
CA MET A 27 -1.80 -7.86 -2.36
C MET A 27 -1.13 -7.04 -1.24
N LEU A 28 -0.98 -5.72 -1.44
CA LEU A 28 -0.44 -4.83 -0.42
C LEU A 28 -1.36 -4.72 0.79
N ARG A 29 -2.67 -4.58 0.58
CA ARG A 29 -3.68 -4.53 1.66
C ARG A 29 -3.59 -5.77 2.52
N GLU A 30 -3.58 -6.96 1.92
CA GLU A 30 -3.49 -8.23 2.66
C GLU A 30 -2.17 -8.34 3.42
N LYS A 31 -1.04 -7.96 2.79
CA LYS A 31 0.27 -7.99 3.46
C LYS A 31 0.34 -7.05 4.67
N LEU A 32 -0.42 -5.95 4.63
CA LEU A 32 -0.42 -4.92 5.65
C LEU A 32 -1.51 -5.09 6.70
N ALA A 33 -2.51 -5.95 6.49
CA ALA A 33 -3.67 -6.10 7.37
C ALA A 33 -3.28 -6.34 8.84
N GLU A 34 -2.30 -7.21 9.08
CA GLU A 34 -1.82 -7.55 10.44
C GLU A 34 -0.77 -6.57 11.01
N LYS A 35 -0.26 -5.64 10.19
CA LYS A 35 0.85 -4.74 10.54
C LYS A 35 0.43 -3.30 10.74
N ALA A 36 -0.67 -2.93 10.09
CA ALA A 36 -1.27 -1.61 10.16
C ALA A 36 -2.39 -1.58 11.21
N ASP A 37 -2.69 -0.38 11.72
CA ASP A 37 -3.93 -0.15 12.45
C ASP A 37 -5.13 -0.17 11.50
N PHE A 38 -4.92 0.41 10.31
CA PHE A 38 -5.91 0.47 9.25
C PHE A 38 -5.20 0.45 7.90
N VAL A 39 -5.70 -0.35 6.96
CA VAL A 39 -5.25 -0.35 5.57
C VAL A 39 -6.44 -0.53 4.64
N ALA A 40 -6.54 0.35 3.65
CA ALA A 40 -7.56 0.27 2.63
C ALA A 40 -7.08 0.89 1.33
N TYR A 41 -7.76 0.55 0.24
CA TYR A 41 -7.65 1.29 -1.00
C TYR A 41 -9.03 1.45 -1.62
N ARG A 42 -9.18 2.45 -2.48
CA ARG A 42 -10.37 2.63 -3.28
C ARG A 42 -10.02 3.17 -4.66
N LYS A 43 -10.81 2.75 -5.64
CA LYS A 43 -10.89 3.38 -6.95
C LYS A 43 -12.09 4.33 -6.90
N GLU A 44 -11.89 5.63 -7.11
CA GLU A 44 -12.95 6.62 -6.94
C GLU A 44 -14.04 6.44 -8.00
N HIS A 45 -13.62 6.23 -9.26
CA HIS A 45 -14.47 5.83 -10.37
C HIS A 45 -13.88 4.63 -11.14
N PRO A 46 -14.69 3.68 -11.65
CA PRO A 46 -14.20 2.48 -12.33
C PRO A 46 -13.23 2.74 -13.50
N LEU A 47 -13.35 3.90 -14.15
CA LEU A 47 -12.54 4.30 -15.30
C LEU A 47 -11.28 5.09 -14.93
N ASP A 48 -11.09 5.43 -13.66
CA ASP A 48 -9.87 6.11 -13.22
C ASP A 48 -8.65 5.21 -13.47
N ASP A 49 -7.55 5.81 -13.89
CA ASP A 49 -6.26 5.14 -14.05
C ASP A 49 -5.48 5.09 -12.72
N PHE A 50 -6.09 5.51 -11.62
CA PHE A 50 -5.47 5.60 -10.32
C PHE A 50 -6.32 4.99 -9.21
N VAL A 51 -5.64 4.65 -8.13
CA VAL A 51 -6.21 4.21 -6.86
C VAL A 51 -5.72 5.09 -5.73
N VAL A 52 -6.56 5.27 -4.72
CA VAL A 52 -6.21 5.96 -3.48
C VAL A 52 -5.94 4.89 -2.42
N PHE A 53 -4.69 4.82 -1.96
CA PHE A 53 -4.21 3.90 -0.94
C PHE A 53 -4.03 4.62 0.40
N LEU A 54 -4.52 4.05 1.49
CA LEU A 54 -4.47 4.62 2.83
C LEU A 54 -3.91 3.60 3.80
N VAL A 55 -2.90 3.99 4.58
CA VAL A 55 -2.34 3.20 5.67
C VAL A 55 -2.23 4.06 6.92
N ARG A 56 -2.75 3.54 8.03
CA ARG A 56 -2.57 4.09 9.38
C ARG A 56 -1.88 3.07 10.28
N VAL A 57 -1.03 3.51 11.19
CA VAL A 57 -0.29 2.64 12.12
C VAL A 57 -0.49 3.09 13.57
N LYS A 58 -0.52 2.16 14.52
CA LYS A 58 -0.64 2.51 15.96
C LYS A 58 0.61 3.19 16.50
N LYS A 59 1.79 2.80 15.99
CA LYS A 59 3.10 3.29 16.41
C LYS A 59 4.09 3.27 15.24
N GLY A 60 5.00 4.23 15.23
CA GLY A 60 6.03 4.35 14.19
C GLY A 60 5.52 5.02 12.92
N SER A 61 6.31 4.96 11.85
CA SER A 61 6.01 5.62 10.58
C SER A 61 5.29 4.66 9.61
N PRO A 62 4.16 5.07 9.00
CA PRO A 62 3.47 4.28 7.98
C PRO A 62 4.36 3.98 6.76
N ARG A 63 5.24 4.92 6.36
CA ARG A 63 6.23 4.68 5.29
C ARG A 63 7.14 3.50 5.60
N THR A 64 7.61 3.39 6.83
CA THR A 64 8.50 2.30 7.25
C THR A 64 7.77 0.96 7.21
N VAL A 65 6.52 0.93 7.68
CA VAL A 65 5.70 -0.29 7.66
C VAL A 65 5.42 -0.75 6.23
N ILE A 66 5.05 0.17 5.33
CA ILE A 66 4.84 -0.13 3.90
C ILE A 66 6.12 -0.67 3.26
N LYS A 67 7.26 0.02 3.43
CA LYS A 67 8.55 -0.44 2.88
C LYS A 67 8.93 -1.83 3.37
N LYS A 68 8.69 -2.13 4.65
CA LYS A 68 8.97 -3.45 5.22
C LYS A 68 8.07 -4.51 4.60
N ALA A 69 6.76 -4.25 4.47
CA ALA A 69 5.82 -5.15 3.83
C ALA A 69 6.20 -5.47 2.38
N ILE A 70 6.58 -4.47 1.59
CA ILE A 70 7.05 -4.65 0.21
C ILE A 70 8.32 -5.51 0.16
N LYS A 71 9.30 -5.26 1.03
CA LYS A 71 10.53 -6.07 1.08
C LYS A 71 10.27 -7.53 1.42
N GLU A 72 9.32 -7.79 2.32
CA GLU A 72 8.91 -9.17 2.65
C GLU A 72 8.21 -9.84 1.47
N LEU A 73 7.31 -9.14 0.77
CA LEU A 73 6.70 -9.66 -0.46
C LEU A 73 7.77 -10.03 -1.49
N ILE A 74 8.70 -9.12 -1.79
CA ILE A 74 9.78 -9.38 -2.75
C ILE A 74 10.54 -10.66 -2.38
N ARG A 75 10.90 -10.83 -1.10
CA ARG A 75 11.60 -12.04 -0.61
C ARG A 75 10.76 -13.31 -0.75
N GLU A 76 9.46 -13.24 -0.49
CA GLU A 76 8.54 -14.36 -0.68
C GLU A 76 8.49 -14.78 -2.15
N TRP A 77 8.40 -13.80 -3.06
CA TRP A 77 8.44 -14.04 -4.50
C TRP A 77 9.77 -14.62 -4.98
N GLU A 78 10.90 -14.09 -4.50
CA GLU A 78 12.24 -14.62 -4.81
C GLU A 78 12.42 -16.06 -4.29
N ALA A 79 11.79 -16.41 -3.17
CA ALA A 79 11.86 -17.74 -2.58
C ALA A 79 11.06 -18.80 -3.37
N LEU A 80 10.10 -18.40 -4.21
CA LEU A 80 9.27 -19.33 -4.98
C LEU A 80 10.09 -20.16 -5.99
N LYS A 81 11.30 -19.72 -6.38
CA LYS A 81 12.25 -20.44 -7.28
C LYS A 81 11.55 -21.27 -8.37
N LEU A 82 10.65 -20.63 -9.11
CA LEU A 82 10.04 -21.18 -10.33
C LEU A 82 11.02 -21.10 -11.49
#